data_AF-A0A4P7W7T8-F1
#
_entry.id   AF-A0A4P7W7T8-F1
#
_cell.length_a   1.000
_cell.length_b   1.000
_cell.length_c   1.000
_cell.angle_alpha   90.00
_cell.angle_beta   90.00
_cell.angle_gamma   90.00
#
_symmetry.space_group_name_H-M   'P 1'
#
loop_
_entity.id
_entity.type
_entity.pdbx_description
1 polymer ?
#
loop_
_entity_poly.entity_id
_entity_poly.type
_entity_poly.pdbx_seq_one_letter_code
_entity_poly.pdbx_strand_id
1 'polypeptide(L)'
;MPNKEKKAFVLPHPCEEGKAIKHFEAKSTQEGKTVYKAPTEKEAAEGAIKLGFEAHILKDPKHKGTPKPEHFKKFVPEEHAKEIKNNKRPHKVGDICGGHT
;
A
#
# COMPACT_ATOMS: atom_id res chain seq x y z
N MET A 1 -28.09 -7.66 4.03
CA MET A 1 -27.17 -7.89 2.90
C MET A 1 -25.77 -7.78 3.45
N PRO A 2 -24.92 -8.82 3.40
CA PRO A 2 -23.56 -8.70 3.91
C PRO A 2 -22.84 -7.63 3.09
N ASN A 3 -22.44 -6.54 3.75
CA ASN A 3 -21.55 -5.53 3.19
C ASN A 3 -20.32 -6.28 2.67
N LYS A 4 -20.24 -6.52 1.35
CA LYS A 4 -19.02 -7.06 0.74
C LYS A 4 -17.94 -6.04 1.03
N GLU A 5 -17.08 -6.36 1.99
CA GLU A 5 -15.97 -5.51 2.43
C GLU A 5 -15.13 -5.18 1.19
N LYS A 6 -15.27 -3.94 0.69
CA LYS A 6 -14.52 -3.47 -0.48
C LYS A 6 -13.06 -3.32 -0.07
N LYS A 7 -12.22 -4.32 -0.29
CA LYS A 7 -10.79 -4.28 0.10
C LYS A 7 -9.94 -3.72 -1.04
N ALA A 8 -8.99 -2.86 -0.70
CA ALA A 8 -8.01 -2.29 -1.63
C ALA A 8 -6.59 -2.51 -1.12
N PHE A 9 -5.71 -3.05 -1.94
CA PHE A 9 -4.33 -3.39 -1.60
C PHE A 9 -3.38 -2.40 -2.25
N VAL A 10 -2.61 -1.71 -1.42
CA VAL A 10 -1.65 -0.68 -1.84
C VAL A 10 -0.32 -1.33 -2.16
N LEU A 11 0.12 -1.14 -3.39
CA LEU A 11 1.28 -1.78 -3.97
C LEU A 11 2.23 -0.73 -4.55
N PRO A 12 3.56 -0.84 -4.32
CA PRO A 12 4.52 -0.05 -5.06
C PRO A 12 4.52 -0.46 -6.54
N HIS A 13 4.62 0.53 -7.43
CA HIS A 13 4.72 0.34 -8.87
C HIS A 13 5.94 1.11 -9.42
N PRO A 14 6.84 0.48 -10.18
CA PRO A 14 6.90 -0.95 -10.46
C PRO A 14 7.28 -1.77 -9.20
N CYS A 15 6.75 -2.98 -9.09
CA CYS A 15 7.08 -3.92 -8.01
C CYS A 15 8.20 -4.88 -8.47
N GLU A 16 9.31 -4.32 -8.94
CA GLU A 16 10.47 -5.09 -9.42
C GLU A 16 11.67 -4.85 -8.51
N GLU A 17 12.35 -5.93 -8.13
CA GLU A 17 13.54 -5.87 -7.27
C GLU A 17 14.61 -4.96 -7.89
N GLY A 18 15.13 -4.03 -7.08
CA GLY A 18 16.17 -3.09 -7.50
C GLY A 18 15.65 -1.91 -8.33
N LYS A 19 14.34 -1.82 -8.63
CA LYS A 19 13.75 -0.65 -9.29
C LYS A 19 13.24 0.36 -8.28
N ALA A 20 13.40 1.64 -8.63
CA ALA A 20 12.80 2.73 -7.90
C ALA A 20 11.27 2.71 -8.08
N ILE A 21 10.56 2.83 -6.96
CA ILE A 21 9.11 2.97 -6.92
C ILE A 21 8.75 4.29 -7.62
N LYS A 22 7.92 4.24 -8.66
CA LYS A 22 7.40 5.43 -9.34
C LYS A 22 6.18 6.00 -8.61
N HIS A 23 5.29 5.12 -8.17
CA HIS A 23 4.09 5.49 -7.43
C HIS A 23 3.53 4.27 -6.70
N PHE A 24 2.58 4.49 -5.81
CA PHE A 24 1.80 3.46 -5.15
C PHE A 24 0.40 3.38 -5.75
N GLU A 25 -0.08 2.16 -5.94
CA GLU A 25 -1.38 1.86 -6.54
C GLU A 25 -2.24 1.09 -5.54
N ALA A 26 -3.42 1.63 -5.21
CA ALA A 26 -4.43 0.89 -4.47
C ALA A 26 -5.28 0.06 -5.45
N LYS A 27 -5.16 -1.26 -5.40
CA LYS A 27 -5.92 -2.20 -6.23
C LYS A 27 -7.08 -2.82 -5.47
N SER A 28 -8.29 -2.65 -5.98
CA SER A 28 -9.49 -3.33 -5.47
C SER A 28 -9.42 -4.82 -5.75
N THR A 29 -9.56 -5.68 -4.74
CA THR A 29 -9.67 -7.14 -4.96
C THR A 29 -10.97 -7.56 -5.59
N GLN A 30 -12.02 -6.74 -5.44
CA GLN A 30 -13.34 -7.09 -5.96
C GLN A 30 -13.44 -6.86 -7.46
N GLU A 31 -12.79 -5.81 -7.97
CA GLU A 31 -12.79 -5.47 -9.41
C GLU A 31 -11.48 -5.79 -10.12
N GLY A 32 -10.38 -6.06 -9.39
CA GLY A 32 -9.05 -6.24 -9.96
C GLY A 32 -8.45 -4.96 -10.55
N LYS A 33 -9.08 -3.80 -10.30
CA LYS A 33 -8.70 -2.50 -10.88
C LYS A 33 -7.99 -1.63 -9.85
N THR A 34 -7.07 -0.80 -10.34
CA THR A 34 -6.49 0.28 -9.55
C THR A 34 -7.54 1.35 -9.32
N VAL A 35 -7.94 1.56 -8.06
CA VAL A 35 -8.92 2.57 -7.65
C VAL A 35 -8.28 3.91 -7.30
N TYR A 36 -7.00 3.91 -6.93
CA TYR A 36 -6.27 5.12 -6.58
C TYR A 36 -4.77 4.99 -6.85
N LYS A 37 -4.11 6.10 -7.20
CA LYS A 37 -2.66 6.17 -7.37
C LYS A 37 -2.11 7.37 -6.63
N ALA A 38 -1.00 7.20 -5.92
CA ALA A 38 -0.39 8.27 -5.14
C ALA A 38 1.14 8.12 -5.07
N PRO A 39 1.89 9.18 -4.74
CA PRO A 39 3.34 9.08 -4.61
C PRO A 39 3.79 8.35 -3.33
N THR A 40 2.90 8.17 -2.35
CA THR A 40 3.19 7.47 -1.09
C THR A 40 2.18 6.37 -0.81
N GLU A 41 2.59 5.34 -0.06
CA GLU A 41 1.66 4.26 0.36
C GLU A 41 0.50 4.82 1.19
N LYS A 42 0.77 5.84 2.00
CA LYS A 42 -0.18 6.48 2.89
C LYS A 42 -1.28 7.15 2.10
N GLU A 43 -0.92 7.99 1.14
CA GLU A 43 -1.90 8.69 0.31
C GLU A 43 -2.71 7.73 -0.54
N ALA A 44 -2.08 6.64 -1.03
CA ALA A 44 -2.80 5.61 -1.76
C ALA A 44 -3.84 4.88 -0.87
N ALA A 45 -3.48 4.59 0.38
CA ALA A 45 -4.37 3.98 1.35
C ALA A 45 -5.51 4.93 1.77
N GLU A 46 -5.20 6.19 2.10
CA GLU A 46 -6.18 7.20 2.46
C GLU A 46 -7.14 7.49 1.30
N GLY A 47 -6.64 7.55 0.06
CA GLY A 47 -7.46 7.68 -1.14
C GLY A 47 -8.46 6.53 -1.30
N ALA A 48 -8.01 5.29 -1.11
CA ALA A 48 -8.90 4.13 -1.13
C ALA A 48 -9.96 4.17 -0.02
N ILE A 49 -9.59 4.56 1.21
CA ILE A 49 -10.53 4.72 2.33
C ILE A 49 -11.60 5.79 2.04
N LYS A 50 -11.20 6.92 1.47
CA LYS A 50 -12.13 7.99 1.05
C LYS A 50 -13.14 7.50 0.00
N LEU A 51 -12.74 6.57 -0.86
CA LEU A 51 -13.61 5.92 -1.84
C LEU A 51 -14.51 4.82 -1.22
N GLY A 52 -14.42 4.59 0.08
CA GLY A 52 -15.19 3.57 0.81
C GLY A 52 -14.58 2.17 0.74
N PHE A 53 -13.27 2.06 0.47
CA PHE A 53 -12.54 0.80 0.49
C PHE A 53 -11.74 0.64 1.79
N GLU A 54 -11.69 -0.57 2.33
CA GLU A 54 -10.74 -0.91 3.37
C GLU A 54 -9.34 -1.05 2.75
N ALA A 55 -8.44 -0.11 3.06
CA ALA A 55 -7.09 -0.12 2.54
C ALA A 55 -6.17 -1.07 3.32
N HIS A 56 -5.33 -1.79 2.59
CA HIS A 56 -4.32 -2.71 3.10
C HIS A 56 -2.98 -2.33 2.50
N ILE A 57 -1.99 -2.00 3.34
CA ILE A 57 -0.63 -1.64 2.91
C ILE A 57 0.33 -2.81 3.13
N LEU A 58 1.37 -2.89 2.32
CA LEU A 58 2.46 -3.84 2.52
C LEU A 58 3.11 -3.61 3.89
N LYS A 59 3.26 -4.67 4.67
CA LYS A 59 4.03 -4.66 5.93
C LYS A 59 5.50 -4.37 5.68
N ASP A 60 6.01 -4.92 4.57
CA ASP A 60 7.39 -4.80 4.14
C ASP A 60 7.45 -4.65 2.62
N PRO A 61 7.89 -3.50 2.09
CA PRO A 61 8.05 -3.29 0.65
C PRO A 61 9.41 -3.79 0.12
N LYS A 62 10.29 -4.31 0.99
CA LYS A 62 11.46 -5.08 0.57
C LYS A 62 11.07 -6.51 0.23
N HIS A 63 9.79 -6.85 0.25
CA HIS A 63 9.29 -8.13 -0.18
C HIS A 63 9.75 -8.45 -1.60
N LYS A 64 10.46 -9.57 -1.75
CA LYS A 64 10.93 -10.08 -3.04
C LYS A 64 9.84 -10.93 -3.68
N GLY A 65 9.39 -10.54 -4.86
CA GLY A 65 8.39 -11.27 -5.65
C GLY A 65 6.96 -10.75 -5.48
N THR A 66 5.99 -11.51 -5.98
CA THR A 66 4.57 -11.10 -5.98
C THR A 66 4.05 -11.05 -4.54
N PRO A 67 3.66 -9.87 -4.04
CA PRO A 67 3.14 -9.73 -2.68
C PRO A 67 1.84 -10.51 -2.50
N LYS A 68 1.85 -11.41 -1.51
CA LYS A 68 0.69 -12.22 -1.11
C LYS A 68 -0.17 -11.47 -0.09
N PRO A 69 -1.48 -11.79 0.04
CA PRO A 69 -2.38 -11.15 1.00
C PRO A 69 -1.87 -11.14 2.45
N GLU A 70 -1.10 -12.15 2.86
CA GLU A 70 -0.49 -12.25 4.20
C GLU A 70 0.56 -11.17 4.50
N HIS A 71 1.22 -10.65 3.46
CA HIS A 71 2.22 -9.58 3.57
C HIS A 71 1.59 -8.20 3.73
N PHE A 72 0.27 -8.09 3.64
CA PHE A 72 -0.42 -6.83 3.86
C PHE A 72 -0.94 -6.75 5.29
N LYS A 73 -1.02 -5.52 5.79
CA LYS A 73 -1.74 -5.16 7.00
C LYS A 73 -2.83 -4.17 6.67
N LYS A 74 -3.93 -4.22 7.42
CA LYS A 74 -4.97 -3.20 7.37
C LYS A 74 -4.36 -1.85 7.71
N PHE A 75 -4.55 -0.88 6.83
CA PHE A 75 -4.15 0.50 7.07
C PHE A 75 -5.18 1.18 7.96
N VAL A 76 -4.76 1.61 9.14
CA VAL A 76 -5.56 2.41 10.05
C VAL A 76 -4.90 3.78 10.14
N PRO A 77 -5.55 4.87 9.67
CA PRO A 77 -4.94 6.20 9.59
C PRO A 77 -4.37 6.68 10.93
N GLU A 78 -5.08 6.45 12.04
CA GLU A 78 -4.62 6.80 13.38
C GLU A 78 -3.39 6.03 13.83
N GLU A 79 -3.35 4.70 13.60
CA GLU A 79 -2.19 3.87 13.96
C GLU A 79 -0.98 4.23 13.10
N HIS A 80 -1.19 4.43 11.81
CA HIS A 80 -0.12 4.81 10.89
C HIS A 80 0.45 6.20 11.24
N ALA A 81 -0.39 7.15 11.66
CA ALA A 81 0.07 8.44 12.15
C ALA A 81 0.94 8.30 13.42
N LYS A 82 0.63 7.34 14.30
CA LYS A 82 1.47 7.01 15.48
C LYS A 82 2.78 6.33 15.06
N GLU A 83 2.76 5.44 14.07
CA GLU A 83 3.99 4.82 13.53
C GLU A 83 4.94 5.88 12.95
N ILE A 84 4.42 6.84 12.18
CA ILE A 84 5.22 7.95 11.63
C ILE A 84 5.83 8.80 12.75
N LYS A 85 5.06 9.09 13.81
CA LYS A 85 5.58 9.80 15.00
C LYS A 85 6.68 9.01 15.72
N ASN A 86 6.67 7.69 15.64
CA ASN A 86 7.69 6.80 16.20
C ASN A 86 8.88 6.56 15.24
N ASN A 87 9.25 7.57 14.44
CA ASN A 87 10.38 7.51 13.50
C ASN A 87 10.24 6.49 12.35
N LYS A 88 9.05 5.91 12.13
CA LYS A 88 8.83 5.04 10.97
C LYS A 88 8.60 5.89 9.73
N ARG A 89 9.60 5.96 8.86
CA ARG A 89 9.48 6.69 7.59
C ARG A 89 8.48 5.98 6.68
N PRO A 90 7.42 6.67 6.20
CA PRO A 90 6.52 6.09 5.21
C PRO A 90 7.25 5.92 3.88
N HIS A 91 6.92 4.84 3.16
CA HIS A 91 7.50 4.57 1.86
C HIS A 91 6.96 5.54 0.81
N LYS A 92 7.85 6.04 -0.04
CA LYS A 92 7.54 7.06 -1.05
C LYS A 92 8.17 6.72 -2.40
N VAL A 93 7.72 7.42 -3.43
CA VAL A 93 8.36 7.46 -4.74
C VAL A 93 9.88 7.67 -4.59
N GLY A 94 10.65 6.87 -5.32
CA GLY A 94 12.11 6.84 -5.28
C GLY A 94 12.72 5.84 -4.30
N ASP A 95 11.95 5.28 -3.35
CA ASP A 95 12.43 4.14 -2.56
C ASP A 95 12.66 2.90 -3.48
N ILE A 96 13.63 2.06 -3.16
CA ILE A 96 13.96 0.88 -3.96
C ILE A 96 13.08 -0.30 -3.52
N CYS A 97 12.33 -0.84 -4.46
CA CYS A 97 11.54 -2.05 -4.23
C CYS A 97 12.47 -3.26 -4.05
N GLY A 98 12.27 -4.06 -2.99
CA GLY A 98 13.08 -5.27 -2.76
C GLY A 98 14.54 -5.05 -2.33
N GLY A 99 14.98 -3.81 -2.09
CA GLY A 99 16.37 -3.49 -1.79
C GLY A 99 16.73 -3.63 -0.30
N HIS A 100 17.65 -4.54 0.02
CA HIS A 100 18.54 -4.38 1.17
C HIS A 100 19.70 -3.48 0.72
N THR A 101 19.83 -2.29 1.31
CA THR A 101 21.16 -1.73 1.56
C THR A 101 21.69 -2.31 2.85
#